data_AF-A0A9E6REM4-F1
#
_entry.id   AF-A0A9E6REM4-F1
#
_cell.length_a   1.000
_cell.length_b   1.000
_cell.length_c   1.000
_cell.angle_alpha   90.00
_cell.angle_beta   90.00
_cell.angle_gamma   90.00
#
_symmetry.space_group_name_H-M   'P 1'
#
loop_
_entity.id
_entity.type
_entity.pdbx_description
1 polymer ?
#
loop_
_entity_poly.entity_id
_entity_poly.type
_entity_poly.pdbx_seq_one_letter_code
_entity_poly.pdbx_strand_id
1 'polypeptide(L)' 'MSLCLSPAPRAKEVRAPGSRAVTLADMVEAARKTIFRRGELHESDLELAGFTKAEIAEHRETVLARLRREARRLDA' A
#
# COMPACT_ATOMS: atom_id res chain seq x y z
N MET A 1 16.78 -5.08 52.62
CA MET A 1 17.25 -5.52 51.28
C MET A 1 16.09 -6.24 50.61
N SER A 2 15.34 -5.55 49.74
CA SER A 2 14.20 -6.13 49.01
C SER A 2 14.32 -5.72 47.55
N LEU A 3 14.67 -6.68 46.70
CA LEU A 3 14.70 -6.49 45.25
C LEU A 3 13.31 -6.79 44.70
N CYS A 4 12.63 -5.75 44.22
CA CYS A 4 11.37 -5.85 43.50
C CYS A 4 11.60 -6.61 42.18
N LEU A 5 10.99 -7.78 42.03
CA LEU A 5 10.86 -8.46 40.74
C LEU A 5 9.76 -7.76 39.94
N SER A 6 10.15 -6.86 39.04
CA SER A 6 9.24 -6.27 38.05
C SER A 6 8.81 -7.34 37.03
N PRO A 7 7.52 -7.38 36.63
CA PRO A 7 7.08 -8.28 35.57
C PRO A 7 7.71 -7.86 34.24
N ALA A 8 8.30 -8.84 33.55
CA ALA A 8 8.85 -8.67 32.21
C ALA A 8 7.80 -8.04 31.28
N PRO A 9 8.10 -6.95 30.57
CA PRO A 9 7.18 -6.42 29.57
C PRO A 9 7.02 -7.48 28.49
N ARG A 10 5.77 -7.91 28.27
CA ARG A 10 5.37 -8.73 27.11
C ARG A 10 6.10 -8.21 25.88
N ALA A 11 6.73 -9.12 25.15
CA ALA A 11 7.35 -8.87 23.87
C ALA A 11 6.40 -8.01 23.02
N LYS A 12 6.64 -6.70 23.00
CA LYS A 12 6.06 -5.83 22.00
C LYS A 12 6.68 -6.32 20.72
N GLU A 13 5.85 -6.87 19.83
CA GLU A 13 6.22 -7.11 18.45
C GLU A 13 6.97 -5.88 17.97
N VAL A 14 8.28 -6.03 17.81
CA VAL A 14 9.14 -4.98 17.26
C VAL A 14 8.81 -4.97 15.77
N ARG A 15 7.69 -4.33 15.42
CA ARG A 15 7.37 -3.97 14.06
C ARG A 15 8.48 -3.03 13.62
N ALA A 16 9.34 -3.52 12.73
CA ALA A 16 10.49 -2.77 12.24
C ALA A 16 10.02 -1.39 11.73
N PRO A 17 10.59 -0.27 12.23
CA PRO A 17 10.32 1.05 11.69
C PRO A 17 10.97 1.14 10.31
N GLY A 18 10.21 0.82 9.26
CA GLY A 18 10.71 0.90 7.88
C GLY A 18 9.90 0.13 6.85
N SER A 19 9.23 -0.95 7.23
CA SER A 19 8.28 -1.62 6.34
C SER A 19 6.91 -1.00 6.55
N ARG A 20 6.64 0.11 5.85
CA ARG A 20 5.23 0.46 5.56
C ARG A 20 4.65 -0.79 4.90
N ALA A 21 3.69 -1.43 5.56
CA ALA A 21 2.88 -2.44 4.89
C ALA A 21 2.19 -1.71 3.75
N VAL A 22 2.74 -1.86 2.56
CA VAL A 22 2.25 -1.20 1.36
C VAL A 22 0.87 -1.79 1.11
N THR A 23 -0.16 -0.97 1.26
CA THR A 23 -1.54 -1.45 1.18
C THR A 23 -2.08 -1.31 -0.23
N LEU A 24 -3.09 -2.11 -0.57
CA LEU A 24 -3.91 -1.90 -1.77
C LEU A 24 -4.35 -0.42 -1.92
N ALA A 25 -4.62 0.28 -0.82
CA ALA A 25 -5.01 1.69 -0.84
C ALA A 25 -3.88 2.62 -1.29
N ASP A 26 -2.64 2.41 -0.83
CA ASP A 26 -1.46 3.16 -1.28
C ASP A 26 -1.25 2.99 -2.79
N MET A 27 -1.43 1.76 -3.28
CA MET A 27 -1.29 1.44 -4.69
C MET A 27 -2.42 2.03 -5.54
N VAL A 28 -3.65 2.07 -5.04
CA VAL A 28 -4.76 2.79 -5.69
C VAL A 28 -4.44 4.28 -5.79
N GLU A 29 -3.89 4.89 -4.74
CA GLU A 29 -3.53 6.31 -4.76
C GLU A 29 -2.40 6.61 -5.75
N ALA A 30 -1.36 5.78 -5.76
CA ALA A 30 -0.25 5.88 -6.72
C ALA A 30 -0.77 5.72 -8.17
N ALA A 31 -1.57 4.68 -8.42
CA ALA A 31 -2.18 4.44 -9.71
C ALA A 31 -3.11 5.58 -10.15
N ARG A 32 -3.88 6.16 -9.23
CA ARG A 32 -4.73 7.33 -9.51
C ARG A 32 -3.90 8.52 -9.98
N LYS A 33 -2.77 8.81 -9.33
CA LYS A 33 -1.85 9.91 -9.73
C LYS A 33 -1.26 9.66 -11.12
N THR A 34 -0.98 8.40 -11.47
CA THR A 34 -0.44 8.01 -12.77
C THR A 34 -1.49 8.06 -13.89
N ILE A 35 -2.66 7.43 -13.70
CA ILE A 35 -3.74 7.38 -14.70
C ILE A 35 -4.24 8.79 -15.01
N PHE A 36 -4.33 9.70 -14.03
CA PHE A 36 -4.80 11.07 -14.31
C PHE A 36 -3.84 11.86 -15.22
N ARG A 37 -2.55 11.49 -15.27
CA ARG A 37 -1.57 12.15 -16.14
C ARG A 37 -1.48 11.54 -17.55
N ARG A 38 -1.77 10.24 -17.71
CA ARG A 38 -1.50 9.51 -18.96
C ARG A 38 -2.69 8.73 -19.53
N GLY A 39 -3.79 8.60 -18.80
CA GLY A 39 -4.91 7.72 -19.17
C GLY A 39 -4.62 6.23 -19.02
N GLU A 40 -3.37 5.84 -18.74
CA GLU A 40 -2.91 4.46 -18.67
C GLU A 40 -2.05 4.22 -17.41
N LEU A 41 -2.13 3.00 -16.88
CA LEU A 41 -1.36 2.55 -15.73
C LEU A 41 -0.26 1.60 -16.19
N HIS A 42 0.99 2.04 -16.17
CA HIS A 42 2.13 1.19 -16.46
C HIS A 42 2.68 0.55 -15.19
N GLU A 43 3.14 -0.70 -15.27
CA GLU A 43 3.75 -1.40 -14.13
C GLU A 43 4.99 -0.66 -13.63
N SER A 44 5.77 -0.09 -14.55
CA SER A 44 6.95 0.71 -14.22
C SER A 44 6.65 1.93 -13.34
N ASP A 45 5.46 2.55 -13.49
CA ASP A 45 5.08 3.67 -12.62
C ASP A 45 4.79 3.20 -11.18
N LEU A 46 4.29 1.96 -11.02
CA LEU A 46 4.11 1.34 -9.72
C LEU A 46 5.46 0.87 -9.15
N GLU A 47 6.35 0.32 -9.96
CA GLU A 47 7.72 -0.02 -9.52
C GLU A 47 8.47 1.24 -9.03
N LEU A 48 8.35 2.36 -9.75
CA LEU A 48 8.91 3.66 -9.33
C LEU A 48 8.28 4.21 -8.04
N ALA A 49 7.01 3.87 -7.77
CA ALA A 49 6.34 4.22 -6.52
C ALA A 49 6.71 3.29 -5.35
N GLY A 50 7.58 2.29 -5.58
CA GLY A 50 8.12 1.41 -4.55
C GLY A 50 7.34 0.11 -4.36
N PHE A 51 6.41 -0.23 -5.26
CA PHE A 51 5.69 -1.50 -5.23
C PHE A 51 6.56 -2.61 -5.85
N THR A 52 6.57 -3.79 -5.24
CA THR A 52 7.25 -4.95 -5.82
C THR A 52 6.43 -5.55 -6.97
N LYS A 53 7.07 -6.28 -7.88
CA LYS A 53 6.39 -6.98 -8.98
C LYS A 53 5.32 -7.96 -8.49
N ALA A 54 5.53 -8.61 -7.35
CA ALA A 54 4.56 -9.52 -6.75
C ALA A 54 3.31 -8.77 -6.28
N GLU A 55 3.48 -7.64 -5.58
CA GLU A 55 2.38 -6.78 -5.18
C GLU A 55 1.67 -6.18 -6.39
N ILE A 56 2.39 -5.80 -7.45
CA ILE A 56 1.74 -5.31 -8.67
C ILE A 56 0.90 -6.42 -9.30
N ALA A 57 1.45 -7.63 -9.46
CA ALA A 57 0.74 -8.75 -10.08
C ALA A 57 -0.51 -9.18 -9.29
N GLU A 58 -0.45 -9.18 -7.96
CA GLU A 58 -1.57 -9.61 -7.09
C GLU A 58 -2.78 -8.65 -7.17
N HIS A 59 -2.54 -7.41 -7.54
CA HIS A 59 -3.26 -6.31 -6.92
C HIS A 59 -3.62 -5.25 -7.99
N ARG A 60 -2.89 -5.22 -9.12
CA ARG A 60 -3.13 -4.38 -10.31
C ARG A 60 -4.55 -4.49 -10.86
N GLU A 61 -5.09 -5.71 -11.02
CA GLU A 61 -6.45 -5.88 -11.54
C GLU A 61 -7.49 -5.23 -10.62
N THR A 62 -7.33 -5.42 -9.32
CA THR A 62 -8.20 -4.83 -8.29
C THR A 62 -8.11 -3.30 -8.31
N VAL A 63 -6.91 -2.74 -8.46
CA VAL A 63 -6.70 -1.29 -8.59
C VAL A 63 -7.40 -0.73 -9.83
N LEU A 64 -7.18 -1.34 -11.00
CA LEU A 64 -7.80 -0.90 -12.25
C LEU A 64 -9.33 -0.97 -12.19
N ALA A 65 -9.88 -2.04 -11.63
CA ALA A 65 -11.32 -2.19 -11.45
C ALA A 65 -11.90 -1.10 -10.54
N ARG A 66 -11.20 -0.75 -9.46
CA ARG A 66 -11.60 0.31 -8.53
C ARG A 66 -11.55 1.69 -9.19
N LEU A 67 -10.46 2.01 -9.89
CA LEU A 67 -10.30 3.28 -10.60
C LEU A 67 -11.35 3.46 -11.70
N ARG A 68 -11.70 2.40 -12.43
CA ARG A 68 -12.81 2.43 -13.42
C ARG A 68 -14.16 2.74 -12.80
N ARG A 69 -14.46 2.16 -11.62
CA ARG A 69 -15.72 2.46 -10.89
C ARG A 69 -15.75 3.89 -10.37
N GLU A 70 -14.62 4.40 -9.89
CA GLU A 70 -14.51 5.80 -9.44
C GLU A 70 -14.65 6.78 -10.60
N ALA A 71 -14.00 6.52 -11.74
CA ALA A 71 -14.14 7.34 -12.95
C ALA A 71 -15.61 7.45 -13.40
N ARG A 72 -16.34 6.32 -13.44
CA ARG A 72 -17.78 6.32 -13.77
C ARG A 72 -18.66 7.07 -12.77
N ARG A 73 -18.24 7.19 -11.50
CA ARG A 73 -18.96 7.96 -10.48
C ARG A 73 -18.70 9.46 -10.59
N LEU A 74 -17.54 9.86 -11.10
CA LEU A 74 -17.22 11.27 -11.32
C LEU A 74 -17.82 11.81 -12.62
N ASP A 75 -18.10 10.92 -13.57
CA ASP A 75 -18.74 11.23 -14.87
C ASP A 75 -20.28 11.28 -14.78
N ALA A 76 -20.87 10.79 -13.68
CA ALA A 76 -22.31 10.76 -13.42
C ALA A 76 -22.74 11.88 -12.48
#